data_AF-A0A965UIH4-F1
#
_entry.id   AF-A0A965UIH4-F1
#
_cell.length_a   1.000
_cell.length_b   1.000
_cell.length_c   1.000
_cell.angle_alpha   90.00
_cell.angle_beta   90.00
_cell.angle_gamma   90.00
#
_symmetry.space_group_name_H-M   'P 1'
#
loop_
_entity.id
_entity.type
_entity.pdbx_description
1 polymer ?
#
loop_
_entity_poly.entity_id
_entity_poly.type
_entity_poly.pdbx_seq_one_letter_code
_entity_poly.pdbx_strand_id
1 'polypeptide(L)' 'MTAAEYKATREHLGTQAEVASRLGVARSTVADRERGDMLITTEAELALFALAQAGRKKPRAKKGKKKNR' A
#
# COMPACT_ATOMS: atom_id res chain seq x y z
N MET A 1 -13.88 -1.46 4.66
CA MET A 1 -13.29 -2.56 3.86
C MET A 1 -13.52 -3.94 4.50
N THR A 2 -13.73 -4.97 3.68
CA THR A 2 -13.80 -6.40 4.08
C THR A 2 -12.45 -7.10 3.93
N ALA A 3 -12.28 -8.28 4.54
CA ALA A 3 -11.06 -9.09 4.40
C ALA A 3 -10.74 -9.47 2.94
N ALA A 4 -11.79 -9.76 2.15
CA ALA A 4 -11.65 -10.07 0.72
C ALA A 4 -11.16 -8.86 -0.09
N GLU A 5 -11.72 -7.68 0.16
CA GLU A 5 -11.28 -6.43 -0.48
C GLU A 5 -9.85 -6.06 -0.08
N TYR A 6 -9.50 -6.25 1.19
CA TYR A 6 -8.14 -6.03 1.71
C TYR A 6 -7.13 -6.92 0.99
N LYS A 7 -7.46 -8.21 0.84
CA LYS A 7 -6.64 -9.17 0.09
C LYS A 7 -6.47 -8.77 -1.38
N ALA A 8 -7.57 -8.42 -2.06
CA ALA A 8 -7.52 -8.01 -3.47
C ALA A 8 -6.64 -6.76 -3.67
N THR A 9 -6.78 -5.77 -2.78
CA THR A 9 -5.98 -4.54 -2.83
C THR A 9 -4.50 -4.82 -2.55
N ARG A 10 -4.21 -5.70 -1.60
CA ARG A 10 -2.84 -6.16 -1.31
C ARG A 10 -2.23 -6.89 -2.50
N GLU A 11 -2.98 -7.76 -3.17
CA GLU A 11 -2.51 -8.51 -4.36
C GLU A 11 -2.11 -7.58 -5.51
N HIS A 12 -2.80 -6.45 -5.69
CA HIS A 12 -2.39 -5.43 -6.65
C HIS A 12 -1.14 -4.65 -6.24
N LEU A 13 -0.83 -4.60 -4.95
CA LEU A 13 0.31 -3.89 -4.39
C LEU A 13 1.60 -4.73 -4.37
N GLY A 14 1.48 -6.05 -4.19
CA GLY A 14 2.59 -6.98 -4.16
C GLY A 14 2.41 -8.10 -3.12
N THR A 15 3.51 -8.49 -2.49
CA THR A 15 3.52 -9.60 -1.52
C THR A 15 3.08 -9.14 -0.12
N GLN A 16 2.62 -10.06 0.71
CA GLN A 16 2.27 -9.77 2.11
C GLN A 16 3.45 -9.17 2.89
N ALA A 17 4.67 -9.70 2.68
CA ALA A 17 5.88 -9.21 3.36
C ALA A 17 6.25 -7.79 2.93
N GLU A 18 6.11 -7.48 1.65
CA GLU A 18 6.40 -6.15 1.13
C GLU A 18 5.38 -5.11 1.63
N VAL A 19 4.08 -5.44 1.58
CA VAL A 19 3.03 -4.56 2.10
C VAL A 19 3.18 -4.37 3.60
N ALA A 20 3.48 -5.43 4.36
CA ALA A 20 3.77 -5.34 5.78
C ALA A 20 4.94 -4.41 6.09
N SER A 21 6.04 -4.55 5.33
CA SER A 21 7.24 -3.69 5.47
C SER A 21 6.93 -2.22 5.19
N ARG A 22 6.10 -1.94 4.18
CA ARG A 22 5.72 -0.58 3.80
C ARG A 22 4.71 0.05 4.78
N LEU A 23 3.86 -0.77 5.40
CA LEU A 23 2.89 -0.35 6.41
C LEU A 23 3.50 -0.30 7.84
N GLY A 24 4.71 -0.84 8.03
CA GLY A 24 5.36 -0.91 9.35
C GLY A 24 4.69 -1.91 10.30
N VAL A 25 4.05 -2.95 9.78
CA VAL A 25 3.37 -3.99 10.58
C VAL A 25 4.01 -5.36 10.35
N ALA A 26 3.72 -6.32 11.23
CA ALA A 26 4.19 -7.70 11.03
C ALA A 26 3.44 -8.37 9.86
N ARG A 27 4.12 -9.29 9.17
CA ARG A 27 3.52 -10.06 8.07
C ARG A 27 2.33 -10.91 8.54
N SER A 28 2.38 -11.44 9.76
CA SER A 28 1.26 -12.17 10.39
C SER A 28 0.04 -11.28 10.52
N THR A 29 0.20 -10.03 10.97
CA THR A 29 -0.90 -9.06 11.07
C THR A 29 -1.63 -8.84 9.74
N VAL A 30 -0.90 -8.78 8.63
CA VAL A 30 -1.49 -8.68 7.29
C VAL A 30 -2.25 -9.97 6.95
N ALA A 31 -1.68 -11.14 7.25
CA ALA A 31 -2.32 -12.42 7.00
C ALA A 31 -3.59 -12.64 7.86
N ASP A 32 -3.58 -12.22 9.12
CA ASP A 32 -4.73 -12.36 10.03
C ASP A 32 -5.87 -11.41 9.62
N ARG A 33 -5.55 -10.21 9.13
CA ARG A 33 -6.53 -9.28 8.52
C ARG A 33 -7.14 -9.85 7.24
N GLU A 34 -6.34 -10.53 6.42
CA GLU A 34 -6.82 -11.20 5.20
C GLU A 34 -7.67 -12.44 5.49
N ARG A 35 -7.38 -13.16 6.58
CA ARG A 35 -8.17 -14.31 7.03
C ARG A 35 -9.48 -13.91 7.70
N GLY A 36 -9.55 -12.68 8.21
CA GLY A 36 -10.70 -12.16 8.98
C GLY A 36 -10.59 -12.41 10.48
N ASP A 37 -9.46 -12.93 10.95
CA ASP A 37 -9.19 -13.20 12.36
C ASP A 37 -8.82 -11.93 13.13
N MET A 38 -8.39 -10.90 12.41
CA MET A 38 -8.09 -9.58 12.97
C MET A 38 -8.92 -8.50 12.28
N LEU A 39 -9.46 -7.60 13.10
CA LEU A 39 -10.22 -6.45 12.62
C LEU A 39 -9.34 -5.54 11.76
N ILE A 40 -9.85 -5.18 10.58
CA ILE A 40 -9.24 -4.16 9.73
C ILE A 40 -9.68 -2.80 10.29
N THR A 41 -8.75 -2.11 10.95
CA THR A 41 -9.01 -0.76 11.46
C THR A 41 -9.11 0.24 10.32
N THR A 42 -9.80 1.35 10.55
CA THR A 42 -9.89 2.46 9.59
C THR A 42 -8.49 2.97 9.18
N GLU A 43 -7.54 2.99 10.12
CA GLU A 43 -6.14 3.34 9.84
C GLU A 43 -5.47 2.35 8.89
N ALA A 44 -5.68 1.05 9.08
CA ALA A 44 -5.13 0.02 8.20
C ALA A 44 -5.72 0.11 6.79
N GLU A 45 -7.02 0.39 6.69
CA GLU A 45 -7.72 0.63 5.42
C GLU A 45 -7.13 1.86 4.70
N LEU A 46 -7.04 3.00 5.39
CA LEU A 46 -6.46 4.23 4.83
C LEU A 46 -5.00 4.06 4.42
N ALA A 47 -4.20 3.36 5.22
CA ALA A 47 -2.79 3.12 4.92
C ALA A 47 -2.63 2.23 3.69
N LEU A 48 -3.46 1.19 3.53
CA LEU A 48 -3.45 0.34 2.34
C LEU A 48 -3.87 1.11 1.08
N PHE A 49 -4.91 1.95 1.18
CA PHE A 49 -5.33 2.83 0.08
C PHE A 49 -4.26 3.86 -0.30
N ALA A 50 -3.64 4.50 0.70
CA ALA A 50 -2.53 5.43 0.47
C ALA A 50 -1.37 4.73 -0.23
N LEU A 51 -1.07 3.48 0.15
CA LEU A 51 -0.04 2.69 -0.48
C LEU A 51 -0.38 2.34 -1.94
N ALA A 52 -1.63 1.98 -2.22
CA ALA A 52 -2.13 1.73 -3.57
C ALA A 52 -1.98 2.97 -4.48
N GLN A 53 -2.20 4.17 -3.94
CA GLN A 53 -2.01 5.41 -4.66
C GLN A 53 -0.53 5.79 -4.81
N ALA A 54 0.32 5.50 -3.83
CA ALA A 54 1.75 5.81 -3.88
C ALA A 54 2.50 5.02 -4.98
N GLY A 55 2.02 3.83 -5.34
CA GLY A 55 2.52 3.06 -6.49
C GLY A 55 2.30 3.74 -7.85
N ARG A 56 1.30 4.63 -7.94
CA ARG A 56 1.07 5.49 -9.11
C ARG A 56 2.00 6.71 -9.05
N LYS A 57 3.30 6.51 -9.22
CA LYS A 57 4.22 7.64 -9.41
C LYS A 57 3.80 8.41 -10.67
N LYS A 58 3.20 9.61 -10.50
CA LYS A 58 3.26 10.63 -11.56
C LYS A 58 4.74 10.79 -11.92
N PRO A 59 5.12 10.75 -13.21
CA PRO A 59 6.50 11.05 -13.58
C PRO A 59 6.86 12.39 -12.96
N ARG A 60 7.90 12.41 -12.11
CA ARG A 60 8.52 13.67 -11.67
C ARG A 60 8.88 14.41 -12.95
N ALA A 61 8.10 15.44 -13.31
CA ALA A 61 8.41 16.29 -14.44
C ALA A 61 9.83 16.80 -14.19
N LYS A 62 10.79 16.39 -15.04
CA LYS A 62 12.17 16.87 -14.96
C LYS A 62 12.10 18.38 -15.11
N LYS A 63 12.30 19.12 -14.01
CA LYS A 63 12.42 20.58 -14.01
C LYS A 63 13.52 20.92 -15.02
N GLY A 64 13.13 21.57 -16.12
CA GLY A 64 13.98 21.84 -17.27
C GLY A 64 15.29 22.50 -16.86
N LYS A 65 16.41 21.89 -17.23
CA LYS A 65 17.73 22.51 -17.16
C LYS A 65 17.77 23.59 -18.25
N LYS A 66 17.38 24.83 -17.93
CA LYS A 66 17.68 25.99 -18.78
C LYS A 66 19.20 26.13 -18.84
N LYS A 67 19.80 25.73 -19.97
CA LYS A 67 21.13 26.22 -20.37
C LYS A 67 20.97 27.70 -20.70
N ASN A 68 21.57 28.59 -19.91
CA ASN A 68 21.78 29.96 -20.35
C ASN A 68 22.96 29.99 -21.33
N ARG A 69 22.78 30.83 -22.36
CA ARG A 69 23.67 31.13 -23.48
C ARG A 69 25.01 31.71 -23.02
#